data_AF-T1EHE0-F1
#
_entry.id   AF-T1EHE0-F1
#
_cell.length_a   1.000
_cell.length_b   1.000
_cell.length_c   1.000
_cell.angle_alpha   90.00
_cell.angle_beta   90.00
_cell.angle_gamma   90.00
#
_symmetry.space_group_name_H-M   'P 1'
#
loop_
_entity.id
_entity.type
_entity.pdbx_description
1 polymer ?
#
loop_
_entity_poly.entity_id
_entity_poly.type
_entity_poly.pdbx_seq_one_letter_code
_entity_poly.pdbx_strand_id
1 'polypeptide(L)'
;RVVATKYGKMRGLLITSQHGMKMEPVEAYLGLEYASLLDGQLRFMPPNPPTVYWSDIKMAVRYKPVCPQPILDPGRMKMEGRGWNEWFLERYKKLVDSLKAQQEECLYLNVYTP
;
A
#
# COMPACT_ATOMS: atom_id res chain seq x y z
N ARG A 1 -4.28 7.10 17.35
CA ARG A 1 -3.19 7.29 18.35
C ARG A 1 -1.92 7.83 17.69
N VAL A 2 -0.95 8.38 18.45
CA VAL A 2 0.42 8.65 17.96
C VAL A 2 1.34 7.52 18.40
N VAL A 3 2.10 6.94 17.48
CA VAL A 3 3.04 5.83 17.72
C VAL A 3 4.45 6.28 17.39
N ALA A 4 5.40 5.93 18.26
CA ALA A 4 6.82 6.15 18.02
C ALA A 4 7.44 4.94 17.32
N THR A 5 8.23 5.19 16.28
CA THR A 5 9.06 4.19 15.60
C THR A 5 10.52 4.61 15.66
N LYS A 6 11.43 3.72 15.25
CA LYS A 6 12.86 4.05 15.14
C LYS A 6 13.18 5.23 14.20
N TYR A 7 12.26 5.58 13.29
CA TYR A 7 12.42 6.65 12.29
C TYR A 7 11.72 7.96 12.63
N GLY A 8 10.85 7.95 13.65
CA GLY A 8 10.06 9.12 14.06
C GLY A 8 8.66 8.75 14.55
N LYS A 9 7.89 9.77 14.94
CA LYS A 9 6.52 9.61 15.46
C LYS A 9 5.48 9.70 14.35
N MET A 10 4.46 8.87 14.35
CA MET A 10 3.44 8.84 13.31
C MET A 10 2.02 8.72 13.87
N ARG A 11 1.04 9.17 13.09
CA ARG A 11 -0.38 9.05 13.40
C ARG A 11 -1.11 8.40 12.22
N GLY A 12 -1.81 7.30 12.50
CA GLY A 12 -2.69 6.62 11.55
C GLY A 12 -4.13 7.16 11.60
N LEU A 13 -5.04 6.41 10.99
CA LEU A 13 -6.49 6.64 11.02
C LEU A 13 -7.21 5.55 11.82
N LEU A 14 -8.39 5.86 12.34
CA LEU A 14 -9.26 4.88 12.99
C LEU A 14 -10.30 4.41 11.98
N ILE A 15 -10.32 3.11 11.67
CA ILE A 15 -11.28 2.48 10.77
C ILE A 15 -12.34 1.78 11.60
N THR A 16 -13.61 2.07 11.31
CA THR A 16 -14.76 1.41 11.93
C THR A 16 -15.50 0.57 10.92
N SER A 17 -16.11 -0.53 11.38
CA SER A 17 -16.95 -1.39 10.54
C SER A 17 -18.15 -0.62 10.02
N GLN A 18 -18.38 -0.68 8.70
CA GLN A 18 -19.50 -0.01 8.06
C GLN A 18 -20.75 -0.92 7.90
N HIS A 19 -20.64 -2.22 8.15
CA HIS A 19 -21.67 -3.22 7.79
C HIS A 19 -22.45 -3.78 8.99
N GLY A 20 -22.78 -2.96 9.97
CA GLY A 20 -23.74 -3.33 11.04
C GLY A 20 -23.23 -4.31 12.11
N MET A 21 -22.07 -4.95 11.91
CA MET A 21 -21.37 -5.69 12.95
C MET A 21 -20.56 -4.73 13.83
N LYS A 22 -20.89 -4.65 15.13
CA LYS A 22 -20.08 -3.96 16.14
C LYS A 22 -18.74 -4.68 16.28
N MET A 23 -17.75 -4.23 15.53
CA MET A 23 -16.35 -4.60 15.71
C MET A 23 -15.62 -3.47 16.43
N GLU A 24 -14.59 -3.80 17.19
CA GLU A 24 -13.71 -2.79 17.76
C GLU A 24 -13.04 -1.98 16.63
N PRO A 25 -12.87 -0.65 16.82
CA PRO A 25 -12.21 0.17 15.81
C PRO A 25 -10.77 -0.27 15.61
N VAL A 26 -10.32 -0.34 14.36
CA VAL A 26 -8.95 -0.75 13.98
C VAL A 26 -8.14 0.50 13.67
N GLU A 27 -6.97 0.67 14.28
CA GLU A 27 -6.02 1.70 13.87
C GLU A 27 -5.26 1.24 12.62
N ALA A 28 -5.33 2.02 11.54
CA ALA A 28 -4.63 1.77 10.30
C ALA A 28 -3.54 2.82 10.06
N TYR A 29 -2.34 2.34 9.73
CA TYR A 29 -1.17 3.13 9.38
C TYR A 29 -0.79 2.77 7.95
N LEU A 30 -1.02 3.72 7.03
CA LEU A 30 -0.89 3.48 5.60
C LEU A 30 0.38 4.13 5.04
N GLY A 31 1.06 3.42 4.15
CA GLY A 31 2.18 3.96 3.38
C GLY A 31 3.47 4.16 4.18
N LEU A 32 3.76 3.25 5.12
CA LEU A 32 4.98 3.30 5.93
C LEU A 32 6.17 2.78 5.13
N GLU A 33 7.18 3.62 4.94
CA GLU A 33 8.42 3.24 4.29
C GLU A 33 9.19 2.28 5.19
N TYR A 34 9.49 1.08 4.68
CA TYR A 34 10.22 0.05 5.43
C TYR A 34 11.60 -0.25 4.87
N ALA A 35 11.88 0.21 3.65
CA ALA A 35 13.16 0.11 2.97
C ALA A 35 13.23 1.18 1.86
N SER A 36 14.42 1.42 1.30
CA SER A 36 14.63 2.35 0.19
C SER A 36 15.52 1.77 -0.92
N LEU A 37 15.22 2.10 -2.18
CA LEU A 37 16.03 1.80 -3.36
C LEU A 37 16.92 2.98 -3.80
N LEU A 38 17.00 4.05 -3.00
CA LEU A 38 17.71 5.29 -3.33
C LEU A 38 17.28 5.83 -4.70
N ASP A 39 15.96 5.95 -4.94
CA ASP A 39 15.37 6.42 -6.19
C ASP A 39 15.82 5.60 -7.43
N GLY A 40 15.99 4.29 -7.25
CA GLY A 40 16.34 3.35 -8.32
C GLY A 40 17.84 3.11 -8.51
N GLN A 41 18.71 3.78 -7.74
CA GLN A 41 20.16 3.52 -7.78
C GLN A 41 20.52 2.10 -7.32
N LEU A 42 19.66 1.47 -6.51
CA LEU A 42 19.83 0.10 -6.01
C LEU A 42 19.00 -0.92 -6.79
N ARG A 43 18.67 -0.66 -8.06
CA ARG A 43 18.00 -1.66 -8.89
C ARG A 43 18.85 -2.93 -8.96
N PHE A 44 18.21 -4.08 -8.73
CA PHE A 44 18.85 -5.40 -8.70
C PHE A 44 19.86 -5.60 -7.55
N MET A 45 19.88 -4.70 -6.57
CA MET A 45 20.65 -4.82 -5.35
C MET A 45 19.72 -5.01 -4.15
N PRO A 46 20.22 -5.56 -3.02
CA PRO A 46 19.47 -5.54 -1.77
C PRO A 46 19.06 -4.10 -1.39
N PRO A 47 17.88 -3.89 -0.81
CA PRO A 47 17.43 -2.56 -0.46
C PRO A 47 18.12 -2.06 0.82
N ASN A 48 18.19 -0.74 0.97
CA ASN A 48 18.70 -0.13 2.18
C ASN A 48 17.58 0.08 3.22
N PRO A 49 17.91 0.27 4.50
CA PRO A 49 16.95 0.79 5.47
C PRO A 49 16.37 2.15 5.00
N PRO A 50 15.15 2.51 5.44
CA PRO A 50 14.58 3.84 5.23
C PRO A 50 15.58 4.93 5.56
N THR A 51 15.73 5.87 4.64
CA THR A 51 16.68 6.99 4.75
C THR A 51 16.03 8.22 5.38
N VAL A 52 14.70 8.31 5.33
CA VAL A 52 13.94 9.46 5.82
C VAL A 52 13.60 9.32 7.30
N TYR A 53 14.18 10.20 8.10
CA TYR A 53 13.81 10.44 9.49
C TYR A 53 13.02 11.73 9.59
N TRP A 54 12.08 11.80 10.53
CA TRP A 54 11.27 13.00 10.72
C TRP A 54 11.15 13.36 12.20
N SER A 55 11.23 14.67 12.49
CA SER A 55 11.16 15.21 13.86
C SER A 55 9.73 15.32 14.37
N ASP A 56 8.79 15.67 13.50
CA ASP A 56 7.39 15.94 13.85
C ASP A 56 6.53 14.66 13.81
N ILE A 57 5.21 14.81 13.83
CA ILE A 57 4.28 13.69 13.70
C ILE A 57 3.91 13.51 12.23
N LYS A 58 4.39 12.42 11.61
CA LYS A 58 4.04 12.06 10.22
C LYS A 58 2.63 11.46 10.13
N MET A 59 1.83 11.93 9.18
CA MET A 59 0.49 11.40 8.91
C MET A 59 0.59 10.17 8.00
N ALA A 60 0.29 8.99 8.55
CA ALA A 60 0.29 7.70 7.86
C ALA A 60 -1.14 7.29 7.47
N VAL A 61 -1.78 8.09 6.63
CA VAL A 61 -3.23 7.99 6.34
C VAL A 61 -3.55 7.78 4.86
N ARG A 62 -2.54 7.63 4.02
CA ARG A 62 -2.71 7.46 2.57
C ARG A 62 -1.89 6.27 2.09
N TYR A 63 -2.47 5.51 1.17
CA TYR A 63 -1.72 4.53 0.41
C TYR A 63 -0.62 5.22 -0.42
N LYS A 64 0.45 4.47 -0.65
CA LYS A 64 1.57 4.89 -1.49
C LYS A 64 1.51 4.22 -2.86
N PRO A 65 2.22 4.76 -3.87
CA PRO A 65 2.29 4.13 -5.18
C PRO A 65 2.70 2.66 -5.08
N VAL A 66 2.09 1.83 -5.93
CA VAL A 66 2.45 0.41 -6.02
C VAL A 66 3.72 0.23 -6.87
N CYS A 67 4.33 -0.93 -6.79
CA CYS A 67 5.48 -1.25 -7.63
C CYS A 67 5.12 -1.32 -9.12
N PRO A 68 6.08 -1.08 -10.02
CA PRO A 68 5.84 -1.13 -11.45
C PRO A 68 5.32 -2.50 -11.89
N GLN A 69 4.14 -2.53 -12.51
CA GLN A 69 3.49 -3.74 -12.99
C GLN A 69 2.61 -3.43 -14.21
N PRO A 70 2.47 -4.39 -15.15
CA PRO A 70 1.59 -4.19 -16.29
C PRO A 70 0.14 -4.06 -15.83
N ILE A 71 -0.53 -2.99 -16.25
CA ILE A 71 -1.98 -2.86 -16.09
C ILE A 71 -2.66 -3.58 -17.24
N LEU A 72 -3.41 -4.62 -16.91
CA LEU A 72 -4.13 -5.43 -17.87
C LEU A 72 -5.54 -4.87 -18.03
N ASP A 73 -6.03 -4.82 -19.28
CA ASP A 73 -7.42 -4.49 -19.53
C ASP A 73 -8.32 -5.68 -19.13
N PRO A 74 -9.31 -5.51 -18.23
CA PRO A 74 -10.17 -6.62 -17.79
C PRO A 74 -10.94 -7.28 -18.94
N GLY A 75 -11.26 -6.53 -20.00
CA GLY A 75 -11.90 -7.05 -21.20
C GLY A 75 -10.96 -8.00 -21.96
N ARG A 76 -9.70 -7.58 -22.17
CA ARG A 76 -8.65 -8.44 -22.73
C ARG A 76 -8.37 -9.66 -21.86
N MET A 77 -8.30 -9.52 -20.54
CA MET A 77 -8.10 -10.66 -19.64
C MET A 77 -9.18 -11.72 -19.85
N LYS A 78 -10.45 -11.33 -19.94
CA LYS A 78 -11.56 -12.25 -20.22
C LYS A 78 -11.42 -12.98 -21.56
N MET A 79 -10.85 -12.32 -22.58
CA MET A 79 -10.67 -12.89 -23.92
C MET A 79 -9.42 -13.77 -24.06
N GLU A 80 -8.36 -13.51 -23.30
CA GLU A 80 -7.08 -14.24 -23.40
C GLU A 80 -7.14 -15.70 -22.90
N GLY A 81 -8.28 -16.16 -22.37
CA GLY A 81 -8.49 -17.58 -22.07
C GLY A 81 -7.58 -18.17 -20.98
N ARG A 82 -6.84 -17.34 -20.23
CA ARG A 82 -5.90 -17.80 -19.18
C ARG A 82 -6.59 -18.35 -17.91
N GLY A 83 -7.90 -18.59 -17.95
CA GLY A 83 -8.66 -19.13 -16.82
C GLY A 83 -8.98 -18.12 -15.71
N TRP A 84 -9.04 -16.82 -16.02
CA TRP A 84 -9.47 -15.81 -15.04
C TRP A 84 -10.94 -16.02 -14.66
N ASN A 85 -11.21 -16.36 -13.39
CA ASN A 85 -12.58 -16.52 -12.91
C ASN A 85 -13.28 -15.15 -12.72
N GLU A 86 -14.62 -15.16 -12.70
CA GLU A 86 -15.42 -13.93 -12.61
C GLU A 86 -15.13 -13.12 -11.35
N TRP A 87 -14.95 -13.80 -10.21
CA TRP A 87 -14.61 -13.17 -8.94
C TRP A 87 -13.30 -12.37 -9.03
N PHE A 88 -12.27 -12.95 -9.65
CA PHE A 88 -10.99 -12.27 -9.83
C PHE A 88 -11.15 -11.02 -10.70
N LEU A 89 -11.89 -11.11 -11.80
CA LEU A 89 -12.14 -9.97 -12.68
C LEU A 89 -12.90 -8.86 -11.97
N GLU A 90 -13.90 -9.20 -11.15
CA GLU A 90 -14.64 -8.24 -10.34
C GLU A 90 -13.73 -7.56 -9.30
N ARG A 91 -12.89 -8.34 -8.62
CA ARG A 91 -11.92 -7.84 -7.65
C ARG A 91 -10.88 -6.92 -8.29
N TYR A 92 -10.37 -7.31 -9.46
CA TYR A 92 -9.37 -6.54 -10.22
C TYR A 92 -9.94 -5.21 -10.70
N LYS A 93 -11.18 -5.18 -11.21
CA LYS A 93 -11.87 -3.94 -11.59
C LYS A 93 -11.94 -2.92 -10.44
N LYS A 94 -12.13 -3.39 -9.19
CA LYS A 94 -12.12 -2.52 -8.00
C LYS A 94 -10.72 -2.00 -7.63
N LEU A 95 -9.66 -2.68 -8.07
CA LEU A 95 -8.26 -2.35 -7.75
C LEU A 95 -7.58 -1.50 -8.82
N VAL A 96 -8.00 -1.62 -10.08
CA VAL A 96 -7.26 -1.11 -11.24
C VAL A 96 -6.89 0.37 -11.10
N ASP A 97 -7.77 1.19 -10.51
CA ASP A 97 -7.50 2.60 -10.28
C ASP A 97 -6.39 2.84 -9.27
N SER A 98 -6.32 2.02 -8.22
CA SER A 98 -5.24 2.08 -7.22
C SER A 98 -3.90 1.61 -7.81
N LEU A 99 -3.93 0.77 -8.85
CA LEU A 99 -2.74 0.26 -9.52
C LEU A 99 -2.15 1.25 -10.54
N LYS A 100 -2.87 2.31 -10.92
CA LYS A 100 -2.39 3.31 -11.89
C LYS A 100 -1.22 4.14 -11.37
N ALA A 101 -1.19 4.44 -10.07
CA ALA A 101 -0.09 5.17 -9.45
C ALA A 101 1.06 4.21 -9.15
N GLN A 102 2.08 4.20 -10.01
CA GLN A 102 3.24 3.32 -9.89
C GLN A 102 4.53 4.10 -9.74
N GLN A 103 5.46 3.57 -8.94
CA GLN A 103 6.80 4.12 -8.76
C GLN A 103 7.78 2.97 -8.48
N GLU A 104 9.04 3.09 -8.89
CA GLU A 104 10.08 2.12 -8.53
C GLU A 104 10.36 2.11 -7.03
N GLU A 105 10.37 3.30 -6.40
CA GLU A 105 10.45 3.49 -4.96
C GLU A 105 9.08 3.17 -4.30
N CYS A 106 8.72 1.87 -4.25
CA CYS A 106 7.43 1.35 -3.79
C CYS A 106 7.50 0.55 -2.48
N LEU A 107 8.63 0.58 -1.76
CA LEU A 107 8.88 -0.25 -0.58
C LEU A 107 8.15 0.29 0.67
N TYR A 108 6.83 0.20 0.63
CA TYR A 108 5.92 0.62 1.69
C TYR A 108 5.10 -0.54 2.23
N LEU A 109 4.72 -0.46 3.50
CA LEU A 109 3.80 -1.37 4.16
C LEU A 109 2.62 -0.62 4.77
N ASN A 110 1.54 -1.37 5.02
CA ASN A 110 0.36 -0.89 5.73
C ASN A 110 0.17 -1.77 6.98
N VAL A 111 -0.07 -1.15 8.14
CA VAL A 111 -0.28 -1.86 9.42
C VAL A 111 -1.71 -1.61 9.89
N TYR A 112 -2.39 -2.68 10.30
CA TYR A 112 -3.73 -2.64 10.89
C TYR A 112 -3.65 -3.29 12.27
N THR A 113 -3.89 -2.52 13.33
CA THR A 113 -3.94 -3.02 14.71
C THR A 113 -5.35 -2.86 15.26
N PRO A 114 -5.95 -3.92 15.83
CA PRO A 114 -7.16 -3.76 16.64
C PRO A 114 -6.86 -2.89 17.87
#